data_AF-A0A8X6WJE1-F1
#
_entry.id   AF-A0A8X6WJE1-F1
#
_cell.length_a   1.000
_cell.length_b   1.000
_cell.length_c   1.000
_cell.angle_alpha   90.00
_cell.angle_beta   90.00
_cell.angle_gamma   90.00
#
_symmetry.space_group_name_H-M   'P 1'
#
loop_
_entity.id
_entity.type
_entity.pdbx_description
1 polymer ?
#
loop_
_entity_poly.entity_id
_entity_poly.type
_entity_poly.pdbx_seq_one_letter_code
_entity_poly.pdbx_strand_id
1 'polypeptide(L)'
;MNDVGAVKIPAYNFHDPALWFTMCDSTFQLGCPKAITDSKTKFNYIIAHLPPEAATIIRDVIMNPDPVEPYEKARTELIKEAVNHPIKKSGNYSSEKNSEIDVPANYCES
;
A
#
# COMPACT_ATOMS: atom_id res chain seq x y z
N MET A 1 13.22 11.83 24.47
CA MET A 1 13.43 12.03 23.02
C MET A 1 12.07 12.34 22.44
N ASN A 2 11.89 13.51 21.83
CA ASN A 2 10.64 13.83 21.16
C ASN A 2 10.50 12.81 20.03
N ASP A 3 9.43 12.01 20.04
CA ASP A 3 9.08 11.16 18.91
C ASP A 3 9.05 12.06 17.67
N VAL A 4 10.10 11.97 16.86
CA VAL A 4 10.06 12.50 15.49
C VAL A 4 8.96 11.69 14.84
N GLY A 5 7.78 12.28 14.72
CA GLY A 5 6.57 11.57 14.30
C GLY A 5 6.82 10.92 12.96
N ALA A 6 7.04 9.60 12.97
CA ALA A 6 7.24 8.82 11.77
C ALA A 6 6.05 9.03 10.83
N VAL A 7 6.32 9.18 9.54
CA VAL A 7 5.29 9.30 8.51
C VAL A 7 4.45 8.04 8.52
N LYS A 8 3.17 8.16 8.90
CA LYS A 8 2.23 7.04 8.95
C LYS A 8 1.47 6.97 7.63
N ILE A 9 1.89 6.06 6.76
CA ILE A 9 1.17 5.80 5.51
C ILE A 9 -0.08 4.98 5.83
N PRO A 10 -1.29 5.40 5.39
CA PRO A 10 -2.50 4.63 5.59
C PRO A 10 -2.45 3.31 4.81
N ALA A 11 -3.20 2.31 5.25
CA ALA A 11 -3.37 1.07 4.50
C ALA A 11 -3.90 1.35 3.09
N TYR A 12 -3.39 0.62 2.09
CA TYR A 12 -3.77 0.83 0.70
C TYR A 12 -5.27 0.56 0.48
N ASN A 13 -5.95 1.48 -0.20
CA ASN A 13 -7.37 1.35 -0.55
C ASN A 13 -7.52 0.96 -2.02
N PHE A 14 -7.74 -0.33 -2.28
CA PHE A 14 -7.98 -0.85 -3.62
C PHE A 14 -9.25 -0.32 -4.28
N HIS A 15 -10.25 0.11 -3.49
CA HIS A 15 -11.51 0.63 -4.04
C HIS A 15 -11.40 2.07 -4.50
N ASP A 16 -10.51 2.85 -3.88
CA ASP A 16 -10.31 4.25 -4.22
C ASP A 16 -8.84 4.65 -4.01
N PRO A 17 -7.95 4.32 -4.97
CA PRO A 17 -6.56 4.72 -4.91
C PRO A 17 -6.39 6.25 -4.91
N ALA A 18 -7.28 6.99 -5.56
CA ALA A 18 -7.20 8.46 -5.62
C ALA A 18 -7.37 9.08 -4.22
N LEU A 19 -8.35 8.60 -3.45
CA LEU A 19 -8.51 8.97 -2.05
C LEU A 19 -7.30 8.55 -1.22
N TRP A 20 -6.77 7.34 -1.42
CA TRP A 20 -5.60 6.86 -0.70
C TRP A 20 -4.37 7.76 -0.91
N PHE A 21 -4.11 8.15 -2.16
CA PHE A 21 -3.03 9.08 -2.47
C PHE A 21 -3.24 10.46 -1.84
N THR A 22 -4.49 10.96 -1.79
CA THR A 22 -4.82 12.22 -1.10
C THR A 22 -4.52 12.16 0.40
N MET A 23 -4.78 11.02 1.05
CA MET A 23 -4.42 10.79 2.44
C MET A 23 -2.89 10.72 2.62
N CYS A 24 -2.17 10.06 1.70
CA CYS A 24 -0.70 10.01 1.72
C CYS A 24 -0.08 11.41 1.59
N ASP A 25 -0.58 12.24 0.67
CA ASP A 25 -0.14 13.63 0.50
C ASP A 25 -0.32 14.44 1.78
N SER A 26 -1.43 14.23 2.50
CA SER A 26 -1.70 14.88 3.77
C SER A 26 -0.68 14.48 4.83
N THR A 27 -0.35 13.19 4.94
CA THR A 27 0.72 12.71 5.84
C THR A 27 2.08 13.31 5.47
N PHE A 28 2.42 13.35 4.18
CA PHE A 28 3.68 13.95 3.72
C PHE A 28 3.78 15.44 4.05
N GLN A 29 2.68 16.17 3.92
CA GLN A 29 2.61 17.59 4.26
C GLN A 29 2.79 17.84 5.77
N LEU A 30 2.31 16.91 6.61
CA LEU A 30 2.41 16.96 8.07
C LEU A 30 3.70 16.35 8.62
N GLY A 31 4.64 15.94 7.75
CA GLY A 31 5.92 15.36 8.17
C GLY A 31 6.69 16.25 9.16
N CYS A 32 7.26 15.63 10.19
CA CYS A 32 8.08 16.29 11.20
C CYS A 32 9.54 15.80 11.08
N PRO A 33 10.57 16.68 11.09
CA PRO A 33 10.54 18.13 11.38
C PRO A 33 10.11 19.03 10.21
N LYS A 34 9.92 18.47 9.00
CA LYS A 34 9.44 19.21 7.82
C LYS A 34 8.64 18.31 6.88
N ALA A 35 7.82 18.95 6.04
CA ALA A 35 7.08 18.26 5.00
C ALA A 35 8.00 17.49 4.03
N ILE A 36 7.50 16.36 3.54
CA ILE A 36 8.13 15.56 2.50
C ILE A 36 7.64 16.06 1.14
N THR A 37 8.52 16.73 0.42
CA THR A 37 8.22 17.30 -0.90
C THR A 37 8.93 16.57 -2.04
N ASP A 38 10.04 15.88 -1.74
CA ASP A 38 10.83 15.16 -2.74
C ASP A 38 10.06 13.96 -3.31
N SER A 39 9.91 13.92 -4.63
CA SER A 39 9.12 12.91 -5.35
C SER A 39 9.66 11.50 -5.13
N LYS A 40 10.99 11.32 -5.17
CA LYS A 40 11.64 10.03 -4.92
C LYS A 40 11.39 9.54 -3.49
N THR A 41 11.43 10.44 -2.52
CA THR A 41 11.13 10.11 -1.12
C THR A 41 9.67 9.69 -0.95
N LYS A 42 8.71 10.45 -1.48
CA LYS A 42 7.28 10.05 -1.47
C LYS A 42 7.08 8.69 -2.14
N PHE A 43 7.73 8.47 -3.29
CA PHE A 43 7.69 7.21 -4.02
C PHE A 43 8.17 6.03 -3.16
N ASN A 44 9.32 6.17 -2.49
CA ASN A 44 9.84 5.13 -1.60
C ASN A 44 8.87 4.78 -0.45
N TYR A 45 8.21 5.78 0.13
CA TYR A 45 7.20 5.56 1.17
C TYR A 45 6.01 4.76 0.64
N ILE A 46 5.47 5.12 -0.53
CA ILE A 46 4.30 4.39 -1.05
C ILE A 46 4.64 2.95 -1.38
N ILE A 47 5.76 2.67 -2.07
CA ILE A 47 6.07 1.30 -2.51
C ILE A 47 6.34 0.37 -1.34
N ALA A 48 6.88 0.90 -0.23
CA ALA A 48 7.11 0.14 0.99
C ALA A 48 5.81 -0.27 1.70
N HIS A 49 4.69 0.40 1.39
CA HIS A 49 3.37 0.18 2.00
C HIS A 49 2.34 -0.38 1.02
N LEU A 50 2.72 -0.64 -0.23
CA LEU A 50 1.84 -1.30 -1.18
C LEU A 50 1.76 -2.80 -0.87
N PRO A 51 0.55 -3.39 -0.86
CA PRO A 51 0.42 -4.83 -0.89
C PRO A 51 0.96 -5.41 -2.22
N PRO A 52 1.41 -6.68 -2.25
CA PRO A 52 2.00 -7.28 -3.45
C PRO A 52 1.14 -7.18 -4.72
N GLU A 53 -0.18 -7.28 -4.57
CA GLU A 53 -1.15 -7.18 -5.66
C GLU A 53 -1.12 -5.79 -6.30
N ALA A 54 -1.06 -4.73 -5.47
CA ALA A 54 -0.96 -3.35 -5.96
C ALA A 54 0.43 -3.04 -6.53
N ALA A 55 1.49 -3.57 -5.91
CA ALA A 55 2.85 -3.42 -6.43
C ALA A 55 3.02 -4.06 -7.81
N THR A 56 2.32 -5.18 -8.07
CA THR A 56 2.34 -5.86 -9.37
C THR A 56 1.78 -5.00 -10.50
N ILE A 57 0.71 -4.23 -10.24
CA ILE A 57 0.11 -3.30 -11.22
C ILE A 57 1.12 -2.29 -11.74
N ILE A 58 1.99 -1.78 -10.86
CA ILE A 58 3.01 -0.77 -11.20
C ILE A 58 4.43 -1.35 -11.22
N ARG A 59 4.59 -2.65 -11.43
CA ARG A 59 5.89 -3.34 -11.38
C ARG A 59 6.93 -2.63 -12.24
N ASP A 60 6.58 -2.26 -13.48
CA ASP A 60 7.52 -1.62 -14.39
C ASP A 60 7.91 -0.22 -13.93
N VAL A 61 7.00 0.51 -13.28
CA VAL A 61 7.29 1.80 -12.64
C VAL A 61 8.21 1.62 -11.43
N ILE A 62 8.08 0.53 -10.68
CA ILE A 62 8.96 0.22 -9.54
C ILE A 62 10.37 -0.15 -10.02
N MET A 63 10.46 -1.00 -11.04
CA MET A 63 11.74 -1.50 -11.56
C MET A 63 12.49 -0.47 -12.40
N ASN A 64 11.77 0.43 -13.05
CA ASN A 64 12.33 1.52 -13.85
C ASN A 64 11.60 2.83 -13.50
N PRO A 65 11.88 3.41 -12.32
CA PRO A 65 11.21 4.62 -11.87
C PRO A 65 11.53 5.80 -12.77
N ASP A 66 10.53 6.66 -12.97
CA ASP A 66 10.74 7.94 -13.64
C ASP A 66 11.83 8.73 -12.90
N PRO A 67 12.83 9.30 -13.61
CA PRO A 67 13.95 9.96 -12.97
C PRO A 67 13.59 11.31 -12.32
N VAL A 68 12.45 11.90 -12.67
CA VAL A 68 12.01 13.22 -12.21
C VAL A 68 10.80 13.10 -11.28
N GLU A 69 9.77 12.37 -11.70
CA GLU A 69 8.47 12.32 -11.02
C GLU A 69 7.95 10.89 -10.77
N PRO A 70 8.72 10.03 -10.08
CA PRO A 70 8.35 8.63 -9.87
C PRO A 70 7.04 8.47 -9.07
N TYR A 71 6.78 9.38 -8.12
CA TYR A 71 5.56 9.36 -7.31
C TYR A 71 4.30 9.65 -8.16
N GLU A 72 4.34 10.66 -9.02
CA GLU A 72 3.20 11.00 -9.88
C GLU A 72 2.97 9.96 -10.97
N LYS A 73 4.05 9.34 -11.48
CA LYS A 73 3.93 8.20 -12.39
C LYS A 73 3.22 7.02 -11.71
N ALA A 74 3.61 6.66 -10.49
CA ALA A 74 2.96 5.60 -9.72
C ALA A 74 1.49 5.90 -9.41
N ARG A 75 1.18 7.14 -8.98
CA ARG A 75 -0.20 7.60 -8.76
C ARG A 75 -1.06 7.41 -9.99
N THR A 76 -0.56 7.89 -11.12
CA THR A 76 -1.28 7.86 -12.39
C THR A 76 -1.61 6.44 -12.82
N GLU A 77 -0.62 5.52 -12.78
CA GLU A 77 -0.85 4.14 -13.21
C GLU A 77 -1.77 3.37 -12.26
N LEU A 78 -1.63 3.53 -10.93
CA LEU A 78 -2.54 2.88 -9.97
C LEU A 78 -3.99 3.37 -10.08
N ILE A 79 -4.20 4.68 -10.29
CA ILE A 79 -5.56 5.24 -10.46
C ILE A 79 -6.17 4.76 -11.78
N LYS A 80 -5.40 4.74 -12.88
CA LYS A 80 -5.85 4.22 -14.17
C LYS A 80 -6.30 2.77 -14.05
N GLU A 81 -5.53 1.93 -13.35
CA GLU A 81 -5.87 0.53 -13.21
C GLU A 81 -7.18 0.32 -12.45
N ALA A 82 -7.43 1.08 -11.38
CA ALA A 82 -8.71 1.00 -10.65
C ALA A 82 -9.92 1.41 -11.50
N VAL A 83 -9.74 2.31 -12.47
CA VAL A 83 -10.79 2.69 -13.43
C VAL A 83 -11.01 1.60 -14.48
N ASN A 84 -9.94 0.99 -14.98
CA ASN A 84 -10.01 -0.07 -15.99
C ASN A 84 -10.52 -1.41 -15.43
N HIS A 85 -10.20 -1.67 -14.17
CA HIS A 85 -10.56 -2.89 -13.46
C HIS A 85 -11.33 -2.53 -12.18
N PRO A 86 -12.57 -2.00 -12.30
CA PRO A 86 -13.38 -1.75 -11.13
C PRO A 86 -13.59 -3.08 -10.43
N ILE A 87 -13.15 -3.16 -9.17
CA ILE A 87 -13.35 -4.34 -8.34
C ILE A 87 -14.86 -4.58 -8.32
N LYS A 88 -15.29 -5.68 -8.96
CA LYS A 88 -16.69 -6.11 -8.88
C LYS A 88 -16.99 -6.26 -7.40
N LYS A 89 -18.06 -5.62 -6.91
CA LYS A 89 -18.59 -5.89 -5.57
C LYS A 89 -18.94 -7.37 -5.52
N SER A 90 -18.00 -8.23 -5.13
CA SER A 90 -18.31 -9.58 -4.71
C SER A 90 -19.13 -9.39 -3.45
N GLY A 91 -20.43 -9.64 -3.56
CA GLY A 91 -21.30 -9.75 -2.40
C GLY A 91 -20.65 -10.69 -1.39
N ASN A 92 -20.69 -10.28 -0.14
CA ASN A 92 -20.34 -11.04 1.06
C ASN A 92 -18.83 -11.19 1.31
N TYR A 93 -18.26 -10.22 2.03
CA TYR A 93 -17.22 -10.54 3.01
C TYR A 93 -17.94 -11.25 4.17
N SER A 94 -18.14 -12.57 4.02
CA SER A 94 -18.61 -13.41 5.12
C SER A 94 -17.48 -13.50 6.14
N SER A 95 -17.75 -12.96 7.32
CA SER A 95 -17.15 -13.41 8.56
C SER A 95 -17.24 -14.94 8.68
N GLU A 96 -16.23 -15.57 9.30
CA GLU A 96 -16.17 -17.00 9.69
C GLU A 96 -15.73 -17.97 8.56
N LYS A 97 -14.68 -18.81 8.66
CA LYS A 97 -14.13 -19.57 9.81
C LYS A 97 -12.65 -19.96 9.68
N ASN A 98 -11.99 -19.93 10.84
CA ASN A 98 -10.93 -20.78 11.42
C ASN A 98 -10.10 -21.72 10.51
N SER A 99 -8.78 -21.60 10.65
CA SER A 99 -7.94 -22.79 10.88
C SER A 99 -7.49 -22.77 12.34
N GLU A 100 -8.31 -23.33 13.22
CA GLU A 100 -7.81 -23.98 14.43
C GLU A 100 -6.74 -24.98 13.97
N ILE A 101 -5.51 -24.83 14.47
CA ILE A 101 -4.54 -25.90 14.35
C ILE A 101 -4.99 -26.96 15.35
N ASP A 102 -5.78 -27.93 14.86
CA ASP A 102 -5.92 -29.22 15.51
C ASP A 102 -4.52 -29.83 15.56
N VAL A 103 -3.89 -29.79 16.73
CA VAL A 103 -2.64 -30.50 16.97
C VAL A 103 -3.03 -31.95 17.26
N PRO A 104 -2.77 -32.92 16.35
CA PRO A 104 -3.06 -34.30 16.67
C PRO A 104 -2.13 -34.75 17.81
N ALA A 105 -2.74 -35.23 18.90
CA ALA A 105 -2.05 -35.97 19.93
C ALA A 105 -1.61 -37.32 19.33
N ASN A 106 -0.39 -37.36 18.79
CA ASN A 106 0.49 -38.53 18.76
C ASN A 106 1.76 -38.19 17.96
N TYR A 107 2.81 -37.80 18.68
CA TYR A 107 4.17 -38.13 18.30
C TYR A 107 4.83 -38.77 19.53
N CYS A 108 4.54 -40.07 19.69
CA CYS A 108 5.32 -40.97 20.51
C CYS A 108 5.93 -42.01 19.56
N GLU A 109 7.16 -42.41 19.87
CA GLU A 109 7.94 -43.53 19.30
C GLU A 109 8.73 -43.28 17.99
N SER A 110 10.02 -42.93 18.15
CA SER A 110 11.15 -43.89 18.05
C SER A 110 12.45 -43.24 18.49
#